data_AF-A0A6J1Q614-F1
#
_entry.id   AF-A0A6J1Q614-F1
#
_cell.length_a   1.000
_cell.length_b   1.000
_cell.length_c   1.000
_cell.angle_alpha   90.00
_cell.angle_beta   90.00
_cell.angle_gamma   90.00
#
_symmetry.space_group_name_H-M   'P 1'
#
loop_
_entity.id
_entity.type
_entity.pdbx_description
1 polymer ?
#
loop_
_entity_poly.entity_id
_entity_poly.type
_entity_poly.pdbx_seq_one_letter_code
_entity_poly.pdbx_strand_id
1 'polypeptide(L)'
;MTFALLFFVALFLDQYMGQIVDIGDVWEIRCPQGCTCEIQKYSDLSLHQWASTNRDNNQDVPSDDVDFNMNDNPMAHELLKIATCVIVDNPEELLAKLPSDIQVLTLLESGSGDVDILLQATTFQRFTELISLDIQGIDYSDLSTKETNNRTDKGGIILASDAMYPLGSTLLYLNLERVKLSNLNLPNKDKANLVIKPVNSQETETADENQVPVSNTSQHKGHRLIFLSQQNKEDKEILPYDLYKQELEGYRENVELFAALGVLTHLRVNDCALKDISWHMFDGLNSLLYLSLERNSLKFIPEFCFYGTPNLRLLSLASNELLTLKSVDLAGLLMLEHLDLRQNNLTFLSELSFPPFPALVSADFTDNPLDSIFPSTFEIMNTTIKLYLGGMASKLKLQKNSLLGLRQAEILHLYNLEIPILERFILQGLPSLTHLKMRGNISSIDFDAFVDLANLLDLDLSHCHIQRISMDAFYGLEQVKRIDLSNNDLEFIPPGLFTAQQQKELREIILTSNKLTSLPLEFFRNLRLPNKQTHVQNIRLDGNPWDCTCVMVSWNPNLVNRNKETAPRCSTPKRLQNWGIFYALRKGGLQCRSPKKRYLRKSLKTRSFEEDNDIS
;
A
#
# COMPACT_ATOMS: atom_id res chain seq x y z
N MET A 1 -13.93 -45.87 59.02
CA MET A 1 -15.02 -45.39 58.14
C MET A 1 -14.96 -43.89 57.86
N THR A 2 -14.37 -43.06 58.72
CA THR A 2 -14.27 -41.60 58.52
C THR A 2 -13.20 -41.16 57.51
N PHE A 3 -12.12 -41.93 57.32
CA PHE A 3 -11.09 -41.63 56.32
C PHE A 3 -11.52 -41.89 54.87
N ALA A 4 -12.39 -42.89 54.64
CA ALA A 4 -12.89 -43.21 53.31
C ALA A 4 -13.90 -42.17 52.79
N LEU A 5 -14.62 -41.51 53.71
CA LEU A 5 -15.58 -40.45 53.35
C LEU A 5 -14.85 -39.15 52.93
N LEU A 6 -13.76 -38.79 53.61
CA LEU A 6 -12.92 -37.62 53.27
C LEU A 6 -12.21 -37.80 51.92
N PHE A 7 -11.78 -39.02 51.59
CA PHE A 7 -11.14 -39.32 50.30
C PHE A 7 -12.14 -39.27 49.14
N PHE A 8 -13.39 -39.71 49.36
CA PHE A 8 -14.46 -39.59 48.35
C PHE A 8 -14.95 -38.14 48.18
N VAL A 9 -14.96 -37.33 49.24
CA VAL A 9 -15.28 -35.89 49.16
C VAL A 9 -14.16 -35.11 48.45
N ALA A 10 -12.89 -35.47 48.65
CA ALA A 10 -11.76 -34.89 47.92
C ALA A 10 -11.79 -35.25 46.42
N LEU A 11 -12.12 -36.50 46.06
CA LEU A 11 -12.29 -36.93 44.67
C LEU A 11 -13.50 -36.28 43.97
N PHE A 12 -14.56 -35.93 44.71
CA PHE A 12 -15.69 -35.17 44.18
C PHE A 12 -15.39 -33.66 44.04
N LEU A 13 -14.48 -33.11 44.85
CA LEU A 13 -14.01 -31.72 44.72
C LEU A 13 -12.96 -31.57 43.60
N ASP A 14 -12.17 -32.62 43.32
CA ASP A 14 -11.21 -32.69 42.19
C ASP A 14 -11.88 -32.69 40.81
N GLN A 15 -13.19 -32.95 40.73
CA GLN A 15 -13.97 -32.82 39.50
C GLN A 15 -14.39 -31.37 39.21
N TYR A 16 -14.24 -30.45 40.17
CA TYR A 16 -14.69 -29.07 40.07
C TYR A 16 -13.56 -28.03 40.06
N MET A 17 -12.33 -28.42 40.38
CA MET A 17 -11.18 -27.53 40.38
C MET A 17 -10.04 -28.19 39.61
N GLY A 18 -9.80 -27.73 38.38
CA GLY A 18 -8.59 -28.08 37.65
C GLY A 18 -7.38 -27.46 38.35
N GLN A 19 -6.75 -28.19 39.27
CA GLN A 19 -5.41 -27.90 39.75
C GLN A 19 -4.45 -29.00 39.29
N ILE A 20 -3.28 -28.55 38.81
CA ILE A 20 -2.20 -29.38 38.29
C ILE A 20 -1.30 -29.82 39.45
N VAL A 21 -0.97 -31.11 39.48
CA VAL A 21 0.06 -31.69 40.34
C VAL A 21 1.40 -31.56 39.62
N ASP A 22 2.34 -30.86 40.24
CA ASP A 22 3.71 -30.66 39.74
C ASP A 22 4.52 -31.96 39.88
N ILE A 23 4.82 -32.61 38.75
CA ILE A 23 5.75 -33.73 38.66
C ILE A 23 6.71 -33.43 37.50
N GLY A 24 7.83 -32.77 37.83
CA GLY A 24 9.08 -32.65 37.05
C GLY A 24 9.04 -32.95 35.54
N ASP A 25 9.30 -31.91 34.75
CA ASP A 25 9.65 -31.93 33.31
C ASP A 25 8.62 -32.51 32.32
N VAL A 26 7.42 -32.89 32.75
CA VAL A 26 6.33 -33.29 31.84
C VAL A 26 5.02 -32.63 32.28
N TRP A 27 4.63 -31.58 31.58
CA TRP A 27 3.31 -30.96 31.74
C TRP A 27 2.26 -31.90 31.11
N GLU A 28 1.53 -32.68 31.91
CA GLU A 28 0.24 -33.23 31.46
C GLU A 28 -0.77 -32.08 31.42
N ILE A 29 -0.80 -31.33 30.32
CA ILE A 29 -1.81 -30.29 30.17
C ILE A 29 -3.15 -31.00 29.97
N ARG A 30 -3.95 -31.09 31.04
CA ARG A 30 -5.36 -31.48 30.95
C ARG A 30 -6.15 -30.35 30.30
N CYS A 31 -5.94 -30.17 29.00
CA CYS A 31 -6.70 -29.22 28.21
C CYS A 31 -8.13 -29.78 28.03
N PRO A 32 -9.18 -28.95 28.18
CA PRO A 32 -10.55 -29.41 27.99
C PRO A 32 -10.79 -29.85 26.54
N GLN A 33 -11.81 -30.69 26.33
CA GLN A 33 -12.23 -31.07 24.99
C GLN A 33 -12.64 -29.82 24.20
N GLY A 34 -12.06 -29.64 23.01
CA GLY A 34 -12.25 -28.43 22.18
C GLY A 34 -11.12 -27.42 22.28
N CYS A 35 -10.14 -27.62 23.17
CA CYS A 35 -8.93 -26.81 23.25
C CYS A 35 -7.66 -27.65 23.08
N THR A 36 -6.63 -27.04 22.52
CA THR A 36 -5.25 -27.53 22.47
C THR A 36 -4.37 -26.59 23.28
N CYS A 37 -3.59 -27.14 24.21
CA CYS A 37 -2.72 -26.36 25.07
C CYS A 37 -1.28 -26.79 24.85
N GLU A 38 -0.39 -25.82 24.68
CA GLU A 38 1.02 -26.05 24.35
C GLU A 38 1.92 -25.03 25.04
N ILE A 39 3.22 -25.32 25.05
CA ILE A 39 4.25 -24.38 25.50
C ILE A 39 5.18 -24.13 24.32
N GLN A 40 5.27 -22.88 23.87
CA GLN A 40 6.12 -22.49 22.74
C GLN A 40 6.89 -21.22 23.06
N LYS A 41 7.96 -20.98 22.30
CA LYS A 41 8.72 -19.74 22.37
C LYS A 41 7.95 -18.62 21.69
N TYR A 42 8.11 -17.39 22.19
CA TYR A 42 7.52 -16.21 21.57
C TYR A 42 7.86 -16.08 20.07
N SER A 43 9.10 -16.37 19.66
CA SER A 43 9.55 -16.30 18.26
C SER A 43 8.78 -17.21 17.29
N ASP A 44 8.21 -18.30 17.81
CA ASP A 44 7.57 -19.34 17.01
C ASP A 44 6.06 -19.11 16.90
N LEU A 45 5.53 -18.15 17.66
CA LEU A 45 4.11 -17.80 17.65
C LEU A 45 3.71 -17.05 16.39
N SER A 46 2.52 -17.33 15.89
CA SER A 46 1.84 -16.50 14.86
C SER A 46 1.73 -15.02 15.29
N LEU A 47 1.69 -14.77 16.60
CA LEU A 47 1.75 -13.44 17.20
C LEU A 47 3.05 -12.68 16.87
N HIS A 48 4.20 -13.37 16.80
CA HIS A 48 5.46 -12.76 16.39
C HIS A 48 5.38 -12.29 14.95
N GLN A 49 4.69 -13.05 14.08
CA GLN A 49 4.42 -12.57 12.72
C GLN A 49 3.67 -11.26 12.78
N TRP A 50 2.68 -11.06 13.64
CA TRP A 50 1.98 -9.78 13.75
C TRP A 50 2.89 -8.62 14.19
N ALA A 51 3.87 -8.90 15.06
CA ALA A 51 4.90 -7.94 15.44
C ALA A 51 5.93 -7.68 14.32
N SER A 52 6.06 -8.59 13.33
CA SER A 52 7.05 -8.54 12.24
C SER A 52 6.46 -8.35 10.82
N THR A 53 5.14 -8.43 10.62
CA THR A 53 4.48 -8.59 9.30
C THR A 53 4.51 -7.36 8.38
N ASN A 54 5.31 -6.35 8.71
CA ASN A 54 5.62 -5.27 7.77
C ASN A 54 6.70 -5.65 6.75
N ARG A 55 7.10 -6.93 6.65
CA ARG A 55 8.23 -7.32 5.79
C ARG A 55 7.93 -7.76 4.37
N ASP A 56 6.80 -8.39 4.06
CA ASP A 56 6.62 -8.94 2.72
C ASP A 56 5.15 -9.03 2.34
N ASN A 57 4.71 -8.16 1.42
CA ASN A 57 3.70 -8.45 0.41
C ASN A 57 3.60 -7.28 -0.57
N ASN A 58 4.62 -7.14 -1.43
CA ASN A 58 4.46 -6.60 -2.78
C ASN A 58 5.57 -7.16 -3.67
N GLN A 59 5.24 -8.19 -4.45
CA GLN A 59 6.05 -8.66 -5.57
C GLN A 59 6.19 -7.49 -6.57
N ASP A 60 7.42 -6.96 -6.68
CA ASP A 60 7.98 -6.03 -7.71
C ASP A 60 8.79 -4.85 -7.14
N VAL A 61 9.33 -4.95 -5.90
CA VAL A 61 10.32 -3.99 -5.38
C VAL A 61 11.63 -4.73 -5.06
N PRO A 62 12.81 -4.26 -5.52
CA PRO A 62 14.07 -4.85 -5.10
C PRO A 62 14.23 -4.68 -3.59
N SER A 63 14.58 -5.78 -2.94
CA SER A 63 15.05 -5.86 -1.56
C SER A 63 16.09 -4.78 -1.28
N ASP A 64 15.77 -3.83 -0.40
CA ASP A 64 16.74 -3.14 0.45
C ASP A 64 15.99 -2.58 1.69
N ASP A 65 16.30 -3.21 2.82
CA ASP A 65 16.33 -2.71 4.20
C ASP A 65 15.15 -1.91 4.77
N VAL A 66 14.27 -2.63 5.49
CA VAL A 66 13.82 -2.20 6.82
C VAL A 66 13.91 -3.42 7.75
N ASP A 67 15.04 -3.55 8.46
CA ASP A 67 15.18 -4.36 9.66
C ASP A 67 14.45 -3.63 10.80
N PHE A 68 13.22 -4.03 11.10
CA PHE A 68 12.74 -3.92 12.47
C PHE A 68 13.57 -4.93 13.26
N ASN A 69 14.70 -4.46 13.79
CA ASN A 69 15.59 -5.26 14.62
C ASN A 69 14.86 -5.56 15.95
N MET A 70 14.01 -6.58 15.94
CA MET A 70 13.29 -7.15 17.09
C MET A 70 14.21 -7.96 18.02
N ASN A 71 15.52 -7.70 17.99
CA ASN A 71 16.47 -8.32 18.91
C ASN A 71 16.33 -7.83 20.36
N ASP A 72 15.53 -6.79 20.61
CA ASP A 72 15.29 -6.23 21.94
C ASP A 72 13.86 -6.51 22.47
N ASN A 73 13.18 -7.56 22.01
CA ASN A 73 11.94 -7.98 22.69
C ASN A 73 12.30 -8.88 23.89
N PRO A 74 12.15 -8.43 25.14
CA PRO A 74 12.62 -9.16 26.33
C PRO A 74 11.99 -10.56 26.50
N MET A 75 10.88 -10.84 25.81
CA MET A 75 10.19 -12.15 25.83
C MET A 75 10.67 -13.14 24.76
N ALA A 76 11.63 -12.79 23.89
CA ALA A 76 12.06 -13.65 22.78
C ALA A 76 12.61 -15.03 23.22
N HIS A 77 13.03 -15.16 24.47
CA HIS A 77 13.58 -16.39 25.06
C HIS A 77 12.65 -17.06 26.07
N GLU A 78 11.48 -16.48 26.35
CA GLU A 78 10.53 -17.02 27.31
C GLU A 78 9.63 -18.07 26.66
N LEU A 79 9.45 -19.19 27.37
CA LEU A 79 8.47 -20.22 27.03
C LEU A 79 7.11 -19.78 27.53
N LEU A 80 6.17 -19.59 26.62
CA LEU A 80 4.83 -19.09 26.92
C LEU A 80 3.81 -20.22 26.94
N LYS A 81 2.87 -20.15 27.88
CA LYS A 81 1.74 -21.10 27.98
C LYS A 81 0.62 -20.64 27.06
N ILE A 82 0.25 -21.50 26.12
CA ILE A 82 -0.68 -21.18 25.03
C ILE A 82 -1.89 -22.10 25.12
N ALA A 83 -3.06 -21.54 24.84
CA ALA A 83 -4.27 -22.31 24.57
C ALA A 83 -4.95 -21.83 23.29
N THR A 84 -5.32 -22.77 22.43
CA THR A 84 -6.16 -22.52 21.26
C THR A 84 -7.45 -23.30 21.42
N CYS A 85 -8.58 -22.62 21.38
CA CYS A 85 -9.88 -23.17 21.70
C CYS A 85 -10.86 -22.91 20.56
N VAL A 86 -11.66 -23.92 20.23
CA VAL A 86 -12.76 -23.81 19.27
C VAL A 86 -14.07 -23.71 20.05
N ILE A 87 -14.79 -22.59 19.90
CA ILE A 87 -16.05 -22.33 20.59
C ILE A 87 -17.23 -22.80 19.72
N VAL A 88 -18.10 -23.61 20.33
CA VAL A 88 -19.31 -24.15 19.68
C VAL A 88 -20.56 -23.45 20.19
N ASP A 89 -20.96 -23.68 21.45
CA ASP A 89 -22.22 -23.12 21.99
C ASP A 89 -22.03 -22.29 23.27
N ASN A 90 -21.34 -22.82 24.29
CA ASN A 90 -21.16 -22.13 25.58
C ASN A 90 -19.67 -21.87 25.89
N PRO A 91 -19.19 -20.62 25.77
CA PRO A 91 -17.79 -20.30 26.05
C PRO A 91 -17.44 -20.42 27.53
N GLU A 92 -18.40 -20.20 28.45
CA GLU A 92 -18.13 -20.17 29.88
C GLU A 92 -17.68 -21.53 30.42
N GLU A 93 -18.31 -22.63 29.98
CA GLU A 93 -17.94 -23.97 30.45
C GLU A 93 -16.54 -24.38 29.96
N LEU A 94 -16.22 -24.03 28.71
CA LEU A 94 -14.92 -24.33 28.11
C LEU A 94 -13.80 -23.54 28.81
N LEU A 95 -14.00 -22.23 28.94
CA LEU A 95 -13.01 -21.34 29.54
C LEU A 95 -12.88 -21.55 31.05
N ALA A 96 -13.93 -22.01 31.74
CA ALA A 96 -13.84 -22.36 33.16
C ALA A 96 -12.93 -23.57 33.43
N LYS A 97 -12.73 -24.45 32.45
CA LYS A 97 -11.86 -25.63 32.57
C LYS A 97 -10.40 -25.34 32.17
N LEU A 98 -10.11 -24.16 31.62
CA LEU A 98 -8.74 -23.78 31.27
C LEU A 98 -7.92 -23.34 32.50
N PRO A 99 -6.60 -23.59 32.50
CA PRO A 99 -5.68 -23.01 33.47
C PRO A 99 -5.71 -21.47 33.48
N SER A 100 -5.65 -20.85 34.65
CA SER A 100 -5.72 -19.37 34.80
C SER A 100 -4.41 -18.65 34.48
N ASP A 101 -3.31 -19.38 34.42
CA ASP A 101 -1.94 -18.91 34.16
C ASP A 101 -1.55 -18.97 32.67
N ILE A 102 -2.54 -19.12 31.77
CA ILE A 102 -2.32 -19.02 30.32
C ILE A 102 -1.92 -17.59 29.97
N GLN A 103 -0.91 -17.48 29.11
CA GLN A 103 -0.36 -16.20 28.65
C GLN A 103 -0.82 -15.82 27.24
N VAL A 104 -1.12 -16.82 26.40
CA VAL A 104 -1.60 -16.61 25.02
C VAL A 104 -2.87 -17.43 24.81
N LEU A 105 -3.97 -16.76 24.46
CA LEU A 105 -5.26 -17.39 24.22
C LEU A 105 -5.77 -17.08 22.81
N THR A 106 -6.05 -18.12 22.05
CA THR A 106 -6.71 -18.02 20.73
C THR A 106 -8.09 -18.67 20.80
N LEU A 107 -9.13 -17.91 20.44
CA LEU A 107 -10.52 -18.35 20.39
C LEU A 107 -10.99 -18.36 18.93
N LEU A 108 -11.40 -19.52 18.46
CA LEU A 108 -11.88 -19.73 17.09
C LEU A 108 -13.36 -20.10 17.12
N GLU A 109 -14.17 -19.45 16.30
CA GLU A 109 -15.56 -19.86 16.11
C GLU A 109 -15.64 -21.17 15.29
N SER A 110 -16.53 -22.09 15.66
CA SER A 110 -16.72 -23.38 14.95
C SER A 110 -17.62 -23.31 13.71
N GLY A 111 -18.50 -22.28 13.61
CA GLY A 111 -19.36 -22.02 12.45
C GLY A 111 -20.62 -22.88 12.37
N SER A 112 -20.84 -23.74 13.36
CA SER A 112 -22.03 -24.60 13.46
C SER A 112 -23.17 -23.99 14.29
N GLY A 113 -22.94 -22.85 14.94
CA GLY A 113 -23.89 -22.21 15.84
C GLY A 113 -24.83 -21.24 15.13
N ASP A 114 -26.13 -21.44 15.27
CA ASP A 114 -27.15 -20.42 14.94
C ASP A 114 -27.29 -19.36 16.06
N VAL A 115 -26.50 -19.46 17.13
CA VAL A 115 -26.60 -18.63 18.34
C VAL A 115 -25.38 -17.71 18.45
N ASP A 116 -25.61 -16.45 18.82
CA ASP A 116 -24.53 -15.50 19.10
C ASP A 116 -23.80 -15.88 20.41
N ILE A 117 -22.46 -15.92 20.34
CA ILE A 117 -21.59 -16.25 21.48
C ILE A 117 -21.21 -14.93 22.16
N LEU A 118 -21.83 -14.63 23.30
CA LEU A 118 -21.53 -13.41 24.06
C LEU A 118 -20.33 -13.61 24.99
N LEU A 119 -19.31 -12.75 24.85
CA LEU A 119 -18.14 -12.69 25.72
C LEU A 119 -18.21 -11.40 26.56
N GLN A 120 -18.16 -11.54 27.89
CA GLN A 120 -18.29 -10.44 28.86
C GLN A 120 -17.08 -10.38 29.80
N ALA A 121 -17.07 -9.41 30.72
CA ALA A 121 -15.97 -9.30 31.69
C ALA A 121 -15.77 -10.60 32.50
N THR A 122 -16.87 -11.26 32.86
CA THR A 122 -16.87 -12.55 33.59
C THR A 122 -16.13 -13.66 32.83
N THR A 123 -16.12 -13.59 31.50
CA THR A 123 -15.47 -14.57 30.63
C THR A 123 -13.94 -14.56 30.79
N PHE A 124 -13.35 -13.37 30.98
CA PHE A 124 -11.89 -13.21 31.04
C PHE A 124 -11.34 -12.96 32.44
N GLN A 125 -12.20 -12.76 33.44
CA GLN A 125 -11.83 -12.40 34.82
C GLN A 125 -10.80 -13.35 35.48
N ARG A 126 -10.73 -14.61 35.05
CA ARG A 126 -9.83 -15.61 35.63
C ARG A 126 -8.40 -15.58 35.08
N PHE A 127 -8.17 -14.97 33.92
CA PHE A 127 -6.87 -14.98 33.28
C PHE A 127 -6.05 -13.77 33.75
N THR A 128 -5.25 -13.96 34.79
CA THR A 128 -4.47 -12.88 35.42
C THR A 128 -3.12 -12.64 34.77
N GLU A 129 -2.65 -13.56 33.92
CA GLU A 129 -1.34 -13.49 33.25
C GLU A 129 -1.47 -13.39 31.72
N LEU A 130 -2.66 -13.11 31.20
CA LEU A 130 -2.89 -13.06 29.77
C LEU A 130 -2.19 -11.86 29.14
N ILE A 131 -1.27 -12.15 28.22
CA ILE A 131 -0.45 -11.19 27.48
C ILE A 131 -1.01 -10.97 26.08
N SER A 132 -1.55 -12.02 25.46
CA SER A 132 -2.10 -11.97 24.11
C SER A 132 -3.45 -12.67 24.02
N LEU A 133 -4.39 -12.00 23.36
CA LEU A 133 -5.72 -12.51 23.08
C LEU A 133 -6.01 -12.38 21.58
N ASP A 134 -6.35 -13.50 20.96
CA ASP A 134 -6.78 -13.59 19.57
C ASP A 134 -8.19 -14.18 19.51
N ILE A 135 -9.11 -13.45 18.89
CA ILE A 135 -10.49 -13.92 18.70
C ILE A 135 -10.80 -13.84 17.21
N GLN A 136 -11.07 -15.00 16.61
CA GLN A 136 -11.36 -15.12 15.19
C GLN A 136 -12.75 -15.73 14.99
N GLY A 137 -13.64 -14.94 14.41
CA GLY A 137 -14.93 -15.38 13.90
C GLY A 137 -14.82 -16.03 12.53
N ILE A 138 -15.97 -16.49 12.00
CA ILE A 138 -16.07 -17.05 10.65
C ILE A 138 -16.60 -16.05 9.64
N ASP A 139 -16.11 -16.16 8.40
CA ASP A 139 -16.56 -15.33 7.28
C ASP A 139 -17.81 -15.98 6.70
N TYR A 140 -18.96 -15.44 7.08
CA TYR A 140 -20.26 -15.87 6.56
C TYR A 140 -20.58 -15.30 5.16
N SER A 141 -19.70 -14.46 4.60
CA SER A 141 -19.86 -13.89 3.26
C SER A 141 -19.41 -14.83 2.14
N ASP A 142 -18.66 -15.90 2.47
CA ASP A 142 -18.10 -16.82 1.48
C ASP A 142 -19.16 -17.78 0.88
N LEU A 143 -19.22 -17.78 -0.45
CA LEU A 143 -20.29 -18.30 -1.31
C LEU A 143 -20.42 -19.85 -1.36
N SER A 144 -19.75 -20.60 -0.49
CA SER A 144 -19.77 -22.08 -0.51
C SER A 144 -20.95 -22.71 0.24
N THR A 145 -21.68 -21.96 1.08
CA THR A 145 -22.85 -22.46 1.82
C THR A 145 -24.16 -21.82 1.36
N LYS A 146 -24.42 -21.79 0.06
CA LYS A 146 -25.75 -21.45 -0.50
C LYS A 146 -26.58 -22.72 -0.75
N GLU A 147 -26.82 -23.50 0.29
CA GLU A 147 -27.96 -24.40 0.35
C GLU A 147 -28.75 -24.10 1.61
N THR A 148 -29.58 -23.06 1.53
CA THR A 148 -30.99 -23.03 1.96
C THR A 148 -31.43 -21.58 2.11
N ASN A 149 -32.55 -21.28 1.46
CA ASN A 149 -33.21 -19.99 1.57
C ASN A 149 -33.74 -19.81 2.99
N ASN A 150 -33.09 -18.96 3.78
CA ASN A 150 -33.66 -17.99 4.71
C ASN A 150 -32.48 -17.30 5.41
N ARG A 151 -32.25 -16.02 5.13
CA ARG A 151 -31.30 -15.18 5.88
C ARG A 151 -31.92 -14.88 7.25
N THR A 152 -31.83 -15.84 8.17
CA THR A 152 -31.72 -15.54 9.59
C THR A 152 -30.24 -15.27 9.86
N ASP A 153 -29.93 -14.18 10.57
CA ASP A 153 -28.56 -13.85 10.99
C ASP A 153 -27.93 -15.11 11.59
N LYS A 154 -26.91 -15.68 10.93
CA LYS A 154 -26.11 -16.73 11.55
C LYS A 154 -25.42 -16.13 12.77
N GLY A 155 -25.36 -16.90 13.85
CA GLY A 155 -24.70 -16.52 15.09
C GLY A 155 -23.25 -16.11 14.84
N GLY A 156 -22.69 -15.26 15.70
CA GLY A 156 -21.28 -14.92 15.69
C GLY A 156 -20.77 -14.59 17.09
N ILE A 157 -19.46 -14.41 17.23
CA ILE A 157 -18.89 -13.94 18.49
C ILE A 157 -19.25 -12.47 18.70
N ILE A 158 -19.91 -12.16 19.82
CA ILE A 158 -20.22 -10.82 20.28
C ILE A 158 -19.33 -10.48 21.47
N LEU A 159 -18.58 -9.39 21.36
CA LEU A 159 -17.81 -8.83 22.46
C LEU A 159 -18.61 -7.75 23.19
N ALA A 160 -18.83 -7.93 24.48
CA ALA A 160 -19.43 -6.94 25.36
C ALA A 160 -18.49 -5.73 25.56
N SER A 161 -19.05 -4.53 25.79
CA SER A 161 -18.24 -3.32 26.03
C SER A 161 -17.36 -3.41 27.27
N ASP A 162 -17.71 -4.27 28.22
CA ASP A 162 -16.99 -4.51 29.47
C ASP A 162 -16.00 -5.67 29.41
N ALA A 163 -15.99 -6.44 28.31
CA ALA A 163 -15.25 -7.70 28.23
C ALA A 163 -13.75 -7.58 28.51
N MET A 164 -13.15 -6.45 28.15
CA MET A 164 -11.71 -6.23 28.23
C MET A 164 -11.24 -5.64 29.56
N TYR A 165 -12.14 -5.18 30.44
CA TYR A 165 -11.76 -4.55 31.71
C TYR A 165 -10.84 -5.40 32.60
N PRO A 166 -11.05 -6.73 32.75
CA PRO A 166 -10.18 -7.54 33.60
C PRO A 166 -8.74 -7.68 33.08
N LEU A 167 -8.51 -7.43 31.79
CA LEU A 167 -7.25 -7.69 31.11
C LEU A 167 -6.34 -6.45 30.99
N GLY A 168 -6.79 -5.29 31.49
CA GLY A 168 -6.17 -3.99 31.23
C GLY A 168 -4.75 -3.80 31.74
N SER A 169 -4.29 -4.61 32.72
CA SER A 169 -2.95 -4.50 33.30
C SER A 169 -1.91 -5.43 32.68
N THR A 170 -2.31 -6.44 31.91
CA THR A 170 -1.40 -7.48 31.39
C THR A 170 -1.44 -7.64 29.88
N LEU A 171 -2.56 -7.29 29.24
CA LEU A 171 -2.75 -7.54 27.82
C LEU A 171 -1.94 -6.56 26.96
N LEU A 172 -0.93 -7.08 26.26
CA LEU A 172 -0.07 -6.32 25.35
C LEU A 172 -0.54 -6.40 23.89
N TYR A 173 -1.19 -7.49 23.51
CA TYR A 173 -1.61 -7.77 22.14
C TYR A 173 -3.08 -8.22 22.08
N LEU A 174 -3.88 -7.52 21.29
CA LEU A 174 -5.28 -7.86 21.06
C LEU A 174 -5.56 -7.93 19.55
N ASN A 175 -6.00 -9.09 19.08
CA ASN A 175 -6.51 -9.27 17.73
C ASN A 175 -7.98 -9.69 17.77
N LEU A 176 -8.80 -8.94 17.06
CA LEU A 176 -10.20 -9.21 16.84
C LEU A 176 -10.41 -9.29 15.32
N GLU A 177 -10.84 -10.44 14.84
CA GLU A 177 -11.17 -10.66 13.44
C GLU A 177 -12.58 -11.20 13.31
N ARG A 178 -13.44 -10.55 12.53
CA ARG A 178 -14.83 -11.00 12.32
C ARG A 178 -15.63 -11.14 13.62
N VAL A 179 -15.38 -10.25 14.59
CA VAL A 179 -16.07 -10.21 15.89
C VAL A 179 -17.06 -9.05 15.92
N LYS A 180 -18.31 -9.31 16.31
CA LYS A 180 -19.33 -8.27 16.50
C LYS A 180 -19.05 -7.52 17.80
N LEU A 181 -18.89 -6.21 17.75
CA LEU A 181 -18.69 -5.38 18.94
C LEU A 181 -20.03 -4.80 19.41
N SER A 182 -20.50 -5.23 20.58
CA SER A 182 -21.74 -4.73 21.16
C SER A 182 -21.64 -3.25 21.53
N ASN A 183 -22.77 -2.52 21.50
CA ASN A 183 -22.90 -1.06 21.69
C ASN A 183 -22.33 -0.14 20.59
N LEU A 184 -21.72 -0.65 19.51
CA LEU A 184 -21.44 0.17 18.31
C LEU A 184 -22.64 0.26 17.35
N ASN A 185 -23.67 -0.55 17.59
CA ASN A 185 -24.95 -0.50 16.89
C ASN A 185 -26.10 -0.37 17.92
N LEU A 186 -26.24 0.80 18.57
CA LEU A 186 -27.48 1.11 19.30
C LEU A 186 -28.67 1.09 18.32
N PRO A 187 -29.80 0.45 18.67
CA PRO A 187 -30.96 0.37 17.80
C PRO A 187 -31.63 1.75 17.67
N ASN A 188 -31.71 2.21 16.42
CA ASN A 188 -32.67 3.17 15.87
C ASN A 188 -33.60 3.86 16.88
N LYS A 189 -33.23 5.05 17.34
CA LYS A 189 -34.18 6.16 17.44
C LYS A 189 -33.57 7.33 16.68
N ASP A 190 -34.21 7.63 15.54
CA ASP A 190 -34.08 8.85 14.73
C ASP A 190 -32.69 9.13 14.14
N LYS A 191 -32.34 8.44 13.03
CA LYS A 191 -31.07 8.65 12.31
C LYS A 191 -31.17 9.78 11.30
N ALA A 192 -30.44 10.88 11.42
CA ALA A 192 -30.26 11.76 10.27
C ALA A 192 -29.68 10.97 9.05
N ASN A 193 -30.20 11.21 7.84
CA ASN A 193 -29.82 10.42 6.65
C ASN A 193 -28.75 11.15 5.82
N LEU A 194 -27.62 10.48 5.56
CA LEU A 194 -26.65 10.92 4.57
C LEU A 194 -27.09 10.46 3.17
N VAL A 195 -27.39 11.40 2.29
CA VAL A 195 -27.64 11.15 0.87
C VAL A 195 -26.40 11.55 0.08
N ILE A 196 -25.77 10.57 -0.58
CA ILE A 196 -24.65 10.80 -1.49
C ILE A 196 -25.23 10.98 -2.89
N LYS A 197 -25.16 12.20 -3.46
CA LYS A 197 -25.55 12.44 -4.85
C LYS A 197 -24.31 12.63 -5.72
N PRO A 198 -24.19 11.94 -6.87
CA PRO A 198 -23.17 12.29 -7.86
C PRO A 198 -23.46 13.69 -8.41
N VAL A 199 -22.43 14.53 -8.53
CA VAL A 199 -22.57 15.85 -9.15
C VAL A 199 -22.68 15.65 -10.67
N ASN A 200 -23.91 15.52 -11.17
CA ASN A 200 -24.20 15.61 -12.60
C ASN A 200 -24.62 17.04 -12.93
N SER A 201 -23.75 17.80 -13.61
CA SER A 201 -24.06 19.14 -14.07
C SER A 201 -24.92 19.10 -15.35
N GLN A 202 -26.24 19.08 -15.20
CA GLN A 202 -27.16 19.66 -16.18
C GLN A 202 -28.41 20.17 -15.46
N GLU A 203 -28.35 21.41 -14.97
CA GLU A 203 -29.53 22.24 -14.82
C GLU A 203 -29.29 23.50 -15.65
N THR A 204 -29.92 23.51 -16.82
CA THR A 204 -30.16 24.71 -17.63
C THR A 204 -31.17 25.56 -16.89
N GLU A 205 -30.71 26.51 -16.09
CA GLU A 205 -31.53 27.68 -15.77
C GLU A 205 -31.40 28.70 -16.91
N THR A 206 -32.55 29.18 -17.32
CA THR A 206 -32.79 30.05 -18.47
C THR A 206 -32.00 31.36 -18.40
N ALA A 207 -31.52 31.75 -19.57
CA ALA A 207 -30.74 32.94 -19.85
C ALA A 207 -31.30 34.24 -19.23
N ASP A 208 -30.39 35.01 -18.64
CA ASP A 208 -30.46 36.46 -18.63
C ASP A 208 -29.21 36.99 -19.37
N GLU A 209 -29.44 37.68 -20.48
CA GLU A 209 -28.41 38.24 -21.34
C GLU A 209 -27.78 39.45 -20.65
N ASN A 210 -26.52 39.30 -20.22
CA ASN A 210 -25.42 40.27 -20.34
C ASN A 210 -24.36 40.01 -19.27
N GLN A 211 -23.40 39.13 -19.57
CA GLN A 211 -22.03 39.24 -19.06
C GLN A 211 -21.08 38.28 -19.80
N VAL A 212 -19.87 38.78 -20.03
CA VAL A 212 -18.75 38.23 -20.80
C VAL A 212 -18.35 36.82 -20.33
N PRO A 213 -17.96 35.88 -21.21
CA PRO A 213 -17.57 34.53 -20.79
C PRO A 213 -16.18 34.56 -20.12
N VAL A 214 -16.15 34.36 -18.81
CA VAL A 214 -14.94 33.95 -18.10
C VAL A 214 -14.80 32.45 -18.26
N SER A 215 -13.71 32.05 -18.90
CA SER A 215 -13.27 30.67 -19.06
C SER A 215 -12.86 30.04 -17.72
N ASN A 216 -12.99 28.71 -17.67
CA ASN A 216 -12.59 27.75 -16.62
C ASN A 216 -13.70 27.35 -15.63
N THR A 217 -14.58 26.46 -16.06
CA THR A 217 -15.25 25.52 -15.16
C THR A 217 -14.54 24.16 -15.23
N SER A 218 -13.74 23.86 -14.22
CA SER A 218 -13.31 22.48 -13.94
C SER A 218 -14.56 21.66 -13.62
N GLN A 219 -14.90 20.73 -14.51
CA GLN A 219 -15.94 19.73 -14.27
C GLN A 219 -15.44 18.74 -13.20
N HIS A 220 -15.64 19.08 -11.92
CA HIS A 220 -15.35 18.18 -10.82
C HIS A 220 -16.41 17.07 -10.77
N LYS A 221 -16.00 15.83 -11.03
CA LYS A 221 -16.80 14.64 -10.70
C LYS A 221 -16.69 14.36 -9.21
N GLY A 222 -17.35 15.20 -8.41
CA GLY A 222 -17.46 15.01 -6.97
C GLY A 222 -18.75 14.31 -6.58
N HIS A 223 -18.82 13.80 -5.36
CA HIS A 223 -20.08 13.49 -4.70
C HIS A 223 -20.48 14.68 -3.83
N ARG A 224 -21.72 15.15 -3.96
CA ARG A 224 -22.28 16.12 -3.01
C ARG A 224 -22.91 15.34 -1.86
N LEU A 225 -22.35 15.51 -0.67
CA LEU A 225 -22.92 15.01 0.57
C LEU A 225 -24.10 15.92 0.96
N ILE A 226 -25.29 15.34 1.12
CA ILE A 226 -26.47 16.04 1.61
C ILE A 226 -26.88 15.35 2.90
N PHE A 227 -26.77 16.07 4.01
CA PHE A 227 -27.21 15.61 5.33
C PHE A 227 -28.67 16.03 5.49
N LEU A 228 -29.56 15.09 5.79
CA LEU A 228 -30.99 15.37 5.95
C LEU A 228 -31.42 15.08 7.38
N SER A 229 -32.18 16.02 7.96
CA SER A 229 -32.88 15.78 9.22
C SER A 229 -33.95 14.71 9.04
N GLN A 230 -34.16 13.88 10.07
CA GLN A 230 -35.24 12.89 10.12
C GLN A 230 -36.45 13.33 10.97
N GLN A 231 -36.48 14.60 11.41
CA GLN A 231 -37.62 15.14 12.15
C GLN A 231 -38.85 15.28 11.22
N ASN A 232 -39.62 14.19 11.13
CA ASN A 232 -40.85 13.96 10.34
C ASN A 232 -40.66 13.51 8.88
N LYS A 233 -41.47 12.51 8.50
CA LYS A 233 -41.41 11.79 7.19
C LYS A 233 -41.75 12.66 5.97
N GLU A 234 -42.29 13.84 6.16
CA GLU A 234 -42.86 14.65 5.06
C GLU A 234 -41.98 15.83 4.65
N ASP A 235 -41.14 16.38 5.55
CA ASP A 235 -40.23 17.49 5.25
C ASP A 235 -38.79 17.18 5.69
N LYS A 236 -37.95 16.74 4.74
CA LYS A 236 -36.53 16.49 5.00
C LYS A 236 -35.74 17.78 4.81
N GLU A 237 -35.39 18.45 5.90
CA GLU A 237 -34.54 19.64 5.88
C GLU A 237 -33.06 19.28 5.64
N ILE A 238 -32.36 20.05 4.81
CA ILE A 238 -30.91 19.89 4.60
C ILE A 238 -30.18 20.48 5.80
N LEU A 239 -29.45 19.65 6.54
CA LEU A 239 -28.66 20.05 7.69
C LEU A 239 -27.24 20.46 7.26
N PRO A 240 -26.69 21.56 7.83
CA PRO A 240 -25.25 21.77 7.86
C PRO A 240 -24.54 20.59 8.55
N TYR A 241 -23.34 20.23 8.08
CA TYR A 241 -22.57 19.10 8.62
C TYR A 241 -22.41 19.17 10.14
N ASP A 242 -22.14 20.36 10.68
CA ASP A 242 -21.90 20.55 12.12
C ASP A 242 -23.17 20.31 12.95
N LEU A 243 -24.35 20.65 12.41
CA LEU A 243 -25.64 20.42 13.06
C LEU A 243 -26.05 18.94 12.98
N TYR A 244 -25.79 18.29 11.85
CA TYR A 244 -25.90 16.84 11.69
C TYR A 244 -25.00 16.09 12.69
N LYS A 245 -23.76 16.55 12.84
CA LYS A 245 -22.77 16.00 13.78
C LYS A 245 -23.23 16.17 15.23
N GLN A 246 -23.75 17.35 15.60
CA GLN A 246 -24.32 17.59 16.95
C GLN A 246 -25.56 16.73 17.24
N GLU A 247 -26.46 16.55 16.26
CA GLU A 247 -27.57 15.60 16.38
C GLU A 247 -27.09 14.15 16.51
N LEU A 248 -25.92 13.79 15.97
CA LEU A 248 -25.32 12.46 16.12
C LEU A 248 -24.56 12.28 17.44
N GLU A 249 -23.90 13.32 17.91
CA GLU A 249 -23.11 13.36 19.15
C GLU A 249 -23.99 13.39 20.40
N GLY A 250 -25.16 14.03 20.32
CA GLY A 250 -26.14 14.07 21.42
C GLY A 250 -26.74 12.71 21.83
N TYR A 251 -26.52 11.65 21.04
CA TYR A 251 -27.05 10.30 21.28
C TYR A 251 -25.98 9.23 21.58
N ARG A 252 -24.69 9.59 21.65
CA ARG A 252 -23.62 8.61 21.87
C ARG A 252 -23.45 8.34 23.37
N GLU A 253 -24.02 7.23 23.85
CA GLU A 253 -23.55 6.62 25.09
C GLU A 253 -22.06 6.26 24.89
N ASN A 254 -21.20 6.73 25.80
CA ASN A 254 -19.75 6.60 25.70
C ASN A 254 -19.34 5.13 25.68
N VAL A 255 -18.76 4.66 24.57
CA VAL A 255 -18.23 3.30 24.44
C VAL A 255 -16.72 3.31 24.72
N GLU A 256 -16.34 2.88 25.91
CA GLU A 256 -14.95 2.79 26.41
C GLU A 256 -14.36 1.38 26.19
N LEU A 257 -14.57 0.77 25.01
CA LEU A 257 -14.25 -0.65 24.78
C LEU A 257 -12.78 -1.02 25.06
N PHE A 258 -11.83 -0.15 24.67
CA PHE A 258 -10.40 -0.38 24.88
C PHE A 258 -9.76 0.58 25.88
N ALA A 259 -10.52 1.52 26.46
CA ALA A 259 -9.95 2.62 27.25
C ALA A 259 -9.18 2.14 28.50
N ALA A 260 -9.53 0.97 29.03
CA ALA A 260 -8.87 0.37 30.19
C ALA A 260 -7.55 -0.37 29.85
N LEU A 261 -7.18 -0.50 28.58
CA LEU A 261 -6.02 -1.30 28.13
C LEU A 261 -4.74 -0.46 28.02
N GLY A 262 -4.35 0.25 29.08
CA GLY A 262 -3.26 1.24 29.04
C GLY A 262 -1.86 0.70 28.69
N VAL A 263 -1.61 -0.60 28.90
CA VAL A 263 -0.36 -1.28 28.54
C VAL A 263 -0.37 -1.90 27.13
N LEU A 264 -1.51 -1.85 26.42
CA LEU A 264 -1.67 -2.44 25.11
C LEU A 264 -0.72 -1.78 24.10
N THR A 265 0.00 -2.62 23.36
CA THR A 265 0.99 -2.17 22.36
C THR A 265 0.49 -2.37 20.93
N HIS A 266 -0.26 -3.45 20.69
CA HIS A 266 -0.79 -3.81 19.38
C HIS A 266 -2.29 -4.08 19.49
N LEU A 267 -3.08 -3.34 18.71
CA LEU A 267 -4.51 -3.52 18.58
C LEU A 267 -4.86 -3.73 17.11
N ARG A 268 -5.49 -4.87 16.81
CA ARG A 268 -6.05 -5.15 15.49
C ARG A 268 -7.53 -5.45 15.62
N VAL A 269 -8.34 -4.73 14.86
CA VAL A 269 -9.78 -4.91 14.75
C VAL A 269 -10.12 -4.99 13.26
N ASN A 270 -10.03 -6.19 12.71
CA ASN A 270 -10.10 -6.44 11.27
C ASN A 270 -11.44 -7.09 10.90
N ASP A 271 -12.14 -6.56 9.90
CA ASP A 271 -13.39 -7.14 9.41
C ASP A 271 -14.46 -7.35 10.51
N CYS A 272 -14.54 -6.43 11.48
CA CYS A 272 -15.50 -6.46 12.57
C CYS A 272 -16.78 -5.66 12.26
N ALA A 273 -16.99 -5.32 10.98
CA ALA A 273 -18.09 -4.48 10.49
C ALA A 273 -18.24 -3.14 11.24
N LEU A 274 -17.12 -2.55 11.69
CA LEU A 274 -17.11 -1.24 12.34
C LEU A 274 -17.58 -0.16 11.38
N LYS A 275 -18.59 0.62 11.77
CA LYS A 275 -19.13 1.74 10.96
C LYS A 275 -18.69 3.10 11.48
N ASP A 276 -18.55 3.20 12.80
CA ASP A 276 -18.23 4.42 13.51
C ASP A 276 -17.18 4.11 14.57
N ILE A 277 -16.26 5.06 14.76
CA ILE A 277 -15.28 5.09 15.86
C ILE A 277 -15.46 6.39 16.65
N SER A 278 -14.85 6.48 17.82
CA SER A 278 -14.86 7.67 18.66
C SER A 278 -13.54 7.80 19.41
N TRP A 279 -13.20 9.00 19.87
CA TRP A 279 -11.98 9.24 20.64
C TRP A 279 -11.97 8.45 21.95
N HIS A 280 -13.12 8.25 22.58
CA HIS A 280 -13.28 7.46 23.81
C HIS A 280 -12.85 5.99 23.65
N MET A 281 -12.95 5.44 22.44
CA MET A 281 -12.52 4.06 22.16
C MET A 281 -11.01 3.88 22.35
N PHE A 282 -10.22 4.92 22.11
CA PHE A 282 -8.75 4.88 22.13
C PHE A 282 -8.14 5.73 23.25
N ASP A 283 -8.97 6.28 24.13
CA ASP A 283 -8.49 7.10 25.24
C ASP A 283 -7.67 6.25 26.22
N GLY A 284 -6.61 6.82 26.78
CA GLY A 284 -5.73 6.12 27.73
C GLY A 284 -4.82 5.03 27.16
N LEU A 285 -4.87 4.75 25.86
CA LEU A 285 -3.99 3.78 25.15
C LEU A 285 -2.57 4.33 24.93
N ASN A 286 -1.91 4.73 26.02
CA ASN A 286 -0.63 5.43 26.02
C ASN A 286 0.53 4.58 25.47
N SER A 287 0.45 3.26 25.59
CA SER A 287 1.51 2.33 25.15
C SER A 287 1.31 1.82 23.72
N LEU A 288 0.23 2.23 23.05
CA LEU A 288 -0.14 1.70 21.75
C LEU A 288 0.83 2.17 20.67
N LEU A 289 1.41 1.22 19.94
CA LEU A 289 2.36 1.44 18.86
C LEU A 289 1.75 1.11 17.49
N TYR A 290 0.90 0.08 17.44
CA TYR A 290 0.28 -0.44 16.23
C TYR A 290 -1.24 -0.48 16.38
N LEU A 291 -1.93 0.15 15.44
CA LEU A 291 -3.39 0.12 15.32
C LEU A 291 -3.79 -0.24 13.90
N SER A 292 -4.52 -1.34 13.73
CA SER A 292 -5.13 -1.72 12.47
C SER A 292 -6.64 -1.83 12.62
N LEU A 293 -7.36 -1.07 11.80
CA LEU A 293 -8.82 -1.06 11.68
C LEU A 293 -9.23 -1.45 10.24
N GLU A 294 -8.46 -2.33 9.61
CA GLU A 294 -8.66 -2.73 8.22
C GLU A 294 -9.98 -3.46 7.97
N ARG A 295 -10.44 -3.41 6.70
CA ARG A 295 -11.62 -4.14 6.22
C ARG A 295 -12.90 -3.88 7.02
N ASN A 296 -13.01 -2.71 7.62
CA ASN A 296 -14.24 -2.28 8.26
C ASN A 296 -15.08 -1.43 7.28
N SER A 297 -16.18 -0.87 7.76
CA SER A 297 -17.10 -0.04 6.97
C SER A 297 -17.05 1.43 7.40
N LEU A 298 -15.86 1.93 7.78
CA LEU A 298 -15.69 3.31 8.24
C LEU A 298 -15.81 4.28 7.06
N LYS A 299 -16.70 5.27 7.19
CA LYS A 299 -16.91 6.32 6.17
C LYS A 299 -16.22 7.63 6.49
N PHE A 300 -16.06 7.91 7.79
CA PHE A 300 -15.47 9.12 8.32
C PHE A 300 -14.66 8.79 9.57
N ILE A 301 -13.64 9.61 9.82
CA ILE A 301 -12.87 9.60 11.06
C ILE A 301 -13.34 10.82 11.86
N PRO A 302 -13.75 10.66 13.13
CA PRO A 302 -14.06 11.79 13.99
C PRO A 302 -12.83 12.66 14.24
N GLU A 303 -13.07 13.94 14.50
CA GLU A 303 -12.00 14.89 14.84
C GLU A 303 -11.27 14.44 16.12
N PHE A 304 -9.93 14.49 16.09
CA PHE A 304 -9.06 14.14 17.22
C PHE A 304 -9.25 12.70 17.74
N CYS A 305 -9.77 11.79 16.91
CA CYS A 305 -10.09 10.41 17.31
C CYS A 305 -8.90 9.65 17.92
N PHE A 306 -7.67 9.97 17.50
CA PHE A 306 -6.45 9.27 17.94
C PHE A 306 -5.62 10.08 18.95
N TYR A 307 -6.19 11.10 19.59
CA TYR A 307 -5.45 11.92 20.56
C TYR A 307 -5.01 11.12 21.81
N GLY A 308 -5.77 10.08 22.18
CA GLY A 308 -5.47 9.18 23.29
C GLY A 308 -4.33 8.18 23.04
N THR A 309 -3.77 8.14 21.82
CA THR A 309 -2.69 7.23 21.41
C THR A 309 -1.42 7.99 21.02
N PRO A 310 -0.73 8.67 21.96
CA PRO A 310 0.37 9.60 21.65
C PRO A 310 1.62 8.93 21.07
N ASN A 311 1.82 7.64 21.35
CA ASN A 311 3.00 6.87 20.91
C ASN A 311 2.74 6.01 19.67
N LEU A 312 1.60 6.20 18.99
CA LEU A 312 1.24 5.40 17.83
C LEU A 312 2.24 5.60 16.69
N ARG A 313 2.82 4.51 16.20
CA ARG A 313 3.82 4.48 15.12
C ARG A 313 3.23 3.97 13.80
N LEU A 314 2.25 3.08 13.85
CA LEU A 314 1.57 2.56 12.66
C LEU A 314 0.07 2.64 12.81
N LEU A 315 -0.58 3.26 11.83
CA LEU A 315 -2.03 3.31 11.68
C LEU A 315 -2.43 2.74 10.31
N SER A 316 -3.20 1.66 10.32
CA SER A 316 -3.82 1.11 9.11
C SER A 316 -5.33 1.27 9.17
N LEU A 317 -5.86 1.94 8.16
CA LEU A 317 -7.28 2.15 7.88
C LEU A 317 -7.64 1.60 6.49
N ALA A 318 -6.81 0.69 5.96
CA ALA A 318 -6.98 0.16 4.62
C ALA A 318 -8.29 -0.62 4.44
N SER A 319 -8.77 -0.69 3.20
CA SER A 319 -10.00 -1.43 2.82
C SER A 319 -11.24 -0.98 3.60
N ASN A 320 -11.36 0.31 3.92
CA ASN A 320 -12.56 0.92 4.49
C ASN A 320 -13.35 1.69 3.41
N GLU A 321 -14.35 2.46 3.81
CA GLU A 321 -15.19 3.27 2.91
C GLU A 321 -14.94 4.78 3.08
N LEU A 322 -13.73 5.20 3.50
CA LEU A 322 -13.45 6.59 3.83
C LEU A 322 -13.63 7.49 2.60
N LEU A 323 -14.47 8.54 2.76
CA LEU A 323 -14.84 9.43 1.65
C LEU A 323 -13.96 10.68 1.57
N THR A 324 -13.54 11.19 2.73
CA THR A 324 -12.80 12.44 2.88
C THR A 324 -11.82 12.34 4.03
N LEU A 325 -10.74 13.12 3.97
CA LEU A 325 -9.82 13.34 5.09
C LEU A 325 -9.67 14.84 5.35
N LYS A 326 -9.64 15.21 6.62
CA LYS A 326 -9.31 16.54 7.12
C LYS A 326 -8.14 16.44 8.08
N SER A 327 -7.39 17.53 8.19
CA SER A 327 -6.21 17.61 9.07
C SER A 327 -6.53 17.28 10.54
N VAL A 328 -7.72 17.63 11.02
CA VAL A 328 -8.20 17.35 12.38
C VAL A 328 -8.53 15.87 12.63
N ASP A 329 -8.78 15.08 11.58
CA ASP A 329 -9.16 13.67 11.70
C ASP A 329 -7.99 12.81 12.18
N LEU A 330 -6.77 13.15 11.74
CA LEU A 330 -5.51 12.45 12.06
C LEU A 330 -4.62 13.26 13.02
N ALA A 331 -5.14 14.32 13.62
CA ALA A 331 -4.37 15.21 14.49
C ALA A 331 -3.93 14.48 15.79
N GLY A 332 -2.73 14.83 16.27
CA GLY A 332 -2.15 14.25 17.49
C GLY A 332 -1.18 13.08 17.24
N LEU A 333 -1.15 12.54 16.02
CA LEU A 333 -0.28 11.43 15.60
C LEU A 333 1.18 11.87 15.35
N LEU A 334 1.84 12.43 16.36
CA LEU A 334 3.17 13.04 16.24
C LEU A 334 4.31 12.02 16.04
N MET A 335 4.12 10.79 16.53
CA MET A 335 5.09 9.70 16.47
C MET A 335 4.81 8.72 15.32
N LEU A 336 3.83 9.03 14.46
CA LEU A 336 3.41 8.14 13.40
C LEU A 336 4.49 8.03 12.33
N GLU A 337 4.90 6.80 12.04
CA GLU A 337 5.90 6.43 11.04
C GLU A 337 5.24 5.85 9.78
N HIS A 338 4.15 5.10 9.93
CA HIS A 338 3.49 4.39 8.84
C HIS A 338 1.99 4.65 8.83
N LEU A 339 1.49 5.18 7.71
CA LEU A 339 0.07 5.43 7.47
C LEU A 339 -0.39 4.64 6.24
N ASP A 340 -1.36 3.75 6.44
CA ASP A 340 -1.98 2.97 5.36
C ASP A 340 -3.46 3.35 5.23
N LEU A 341 -3.79 3.97 4.09
CA LEU A 341 -5.13 4.40 3.70
C LEU A 341 -5.55 3.77 2.37
N ARG A 342 -4.92 2.66 1.97
CA ARG A 342 -5.23 1.97 0.71
C ARG A 342 -6.68 1.52 0.62
N GLN A 343 -7.17 1.35 -0.61
CA GLN A 343 -8.49 0.77 -0.88
C GLN A 343 -9.62 1.45 -0.11
N ASN A 344 -9.58 2.78 -0.02
CA ASN A 344 -10.67 3.60 0.50
C ASN A 344 -11.40 4.28 -0.68
N ASN A 345 -12.33 5.20 -0.38
CA ASN A 345 -13.12 5.91 -1.38
C ASN A 345 -12.77 7.40 -1.45
N LEU A 346 -11.50 7.74 -1.20
CA LEU A 346 -11.00 9.12 -1.24
C LEU A 346 -10.95 9.63 -2.68
N THR A 347 -11.48 10.83 -2.90
CA THR A 347 -11.65 11.40 -4.26
C THR A 347 -10.64 12.49 -4.61
N PHE A 348 -10.09 13.18 -3.60
CA PHE A 348 -9.06 14.19 -3.75
C PHE A 348 -8.23 14.31 -2.48
N LEU A 349 -7.02 14.86 -2.61
CA LEU A 349 -6.16 15.27 -1.50
C LEU A 349 -5.74 16.72 -1.68
N SER A 350 -5.74 17.49 -0.60
CA SER A 350 -5.35 18.90 -0.57
C SER A 350 -4.48 19.22 0.65
N GLU A 351 -4.01 20.46 0.74
CA GLU A 351 -3.27 21.00 1.88
C GLU A 351 -4.04 20.95 3.22
N LEU A 352 -5.35 20.70 3.17
CA LEU A 352 -6.22 20.55 4.34
C LEU A 352 -6.46 19.09 4.74
N SER A 353 -6.00 18.13 3.94
CA SER A 353 -6.26 16.71 4.17
C SER A 353 -5.43 16.12 5.32
N PHE A 354 -4.23 16.67 5.57
CA PHE A 354 -3.28 16.10 6.52
C PHE A 354 -2.90 17.10 7.60
N PRO A 355 -2.65 16.63 8.84
CA PRO A 355 -1.86 17.38 9.82
C PRO A 355 -0.36 17.22 9.53
N PRO A 356 0.51 18.02 10.19
CA PRO A 356 1.94 17.77 10.17
C PRO A 356 2.26 16.41 10.81
N PHE A 357 3.08 15.60 10.13
CA PHE A 357 3.56 14.32 10.66
C PHE A 357 5.09 14.33 10.83
N PRO A 358 5.61 14.72 12.02
CA PRO A 358 7.06 14.92 12.22
C PRO A 358 7.92 13.66 12.08
N ALA A 359 7.35 12.47 12.22
CA ALA A 359 8.07 11.19 12.20
C ALA A 359 7.69 10.29 11.01
N LEU A 360 6.86 10.76 10.07
CA LEU A 360 6.31 9.89 9.03
C LEU A 360 7.39 9.41 8.07
N VAL A 361 7.47 8.09 7.93
CA VAL A 361 8.39 7.38 7.04
C VAL A 361 7.67 6.96 5.77
N SER A 362 6.48 6.37 5.88
CA SER A 362 5.72 5.92 4.72
C SER A 362 4.24 6.27 4.79
N ALA A 363 3.69 6.68 3.64
CA ALA A 363 2.26 6.86 3.45
C ALA A 363 1.79 6.14 2.19
N ASP A 364 0.73 5.35 2.32
CA ASP A 364 0.13 4.63 1.21
C ASP A 364 -1.33 5.02 1.02
N PHE A 365 -1.65 5.54 -0.17
CA PHE A 365 -2.99 5.93 -0.57
C PHE A 365 -3.44 5.17 -1.82
N THR A 366 -2.81 4.05 -2.17
CA THR A 366 -3.13 3.36 -3.42
C THR A 366 -4.56 2.83 -3.45
N ASP A 367 -5.09 2.63 -4.64
CA ASP A 367 -6.43 2.08 -4.87
C ASP A 367 -7.57 2.90 -4.22
N ASN A 368 -7.35 4.21 -4.08
CA ASN A 368 -8.41 5.17 -3.88
C ASN A 368 -8.85 5.78 -5.23
N PRO A 369 -10.13 6.15 -5.41
CA PRO A 369 -10.63 6.81 -6.60
C PRO A 369 -10.21 8.29 -6.68
N LEU A 370 -8.94 8.59 -6.44
CA LEU A 370 -8.37 9.93 -6.49
C LEU A 370 -8.41 10.46 -7.93
N ASP A 371 -9.25 11.46 -8.20
CA ASP A 371 -9.31 12.14 -9.50
C ASP A 371 -8.20 13.18 -9.61
N SER A 372 -7.92 13.92 -8.53
CA SER A 372 -6.84 14.92 -8.53
C SER A 372 -6.18 15.14 -7.18
N ILE A 373 -4.89 15.52 -7.23
CA ILE A 373 -4.12 16.00 -6.07
C ILE A 373 -3.87 17.50 -6.27
N PHE A 374 -4.25 18.32 -5.29
CA PHE A 374 -4.11 19.77 -5.36
C PHE A 374 -2.64 20.23 -5.13
N PRO A 375 -2.27 21.45 -5.53
CA PRO A 375 -0.93 21.99 -5.32
C PRO A 375 -0.57 22.03 -3.82
N SER A 376 0.70 21.83 -3.47
CA SER A 376 1.18 21.88 -2.08
C SER A 376 0.51 20.90 -1.09
N THR A 377 -0.25 19.90 -1.57
CA THR A 377 -0.91 18.89 -0.73
C THR A 377 0.06 18.25 0.27
N PHE A 378 1.29 17.95 -0.17
CA PHE A 378 2.28 17.24 0.64
C PHE A 378 3.34 18.16 1.27
N GLU A 379 3.15 19.49 1.25
CA GLU A 379 4.15 20.44 1.75
C GLU A 379 4.43 20.26 3.24
N ILE A 380 3.41 19.89 4.00
CA ILE A 380 3.44 19.59 5.43
C ILE A 380 4.00 18.19 5.76
N MET A 381 4.12 17.31 4.77
CA MET A 381 4.59 15.92 4.91
C MET A 381 6.08 15.78 4.55
N ASN A 382 6.89 16.76 4.96
CA ASN A 382 8.26 16.96 4.48
C ASN A 382 9.28 15.89 4.92
N THR A 383 8.93 15.07 5.91
CA THR A 383 9.72 13.94 6.44
C THR A 383 9.43 12.61 5.75
N THR A 384 8.35 12.55 4.97
CA THR A 384 7.91 11.30 4.32
C THR A 384 8.99 10.79 3.36
N ILE A 385 9.41 9.54 3.56
CA ILE A 385 10.45 8.87 2.77
C ILE A 385 9.83 8.07 1.62
N LYS A 386 8.71 7.38 1.87
CA LYS A 386 8.03 6.51 0.90
C LYS A 386 6.59 6.96 0.68
N LEU A 387 6.22 7.24 -0.57
CA LEU A 387 4.87 7.67 -0.93
C LEU A 387 4.32 6.85 -2.10
N TYR A 388 3.14 6.28 -1.91
CA TYR A 388 2.44 5.48 -2.91
C TYR A 388 1.08 6.11 -3.23
N LEU A 389 0.83 6.41 -4.50
CA LEU A 389 -0.39 7.09 -4.97
C LEU A 389 -0.95 6.45 -6.24
N GLY A 390 -2.26 6.58 -6.42
CA GLY A 390 -2.98 6.06 -7.59
C GLY A 390 -3.34 4.58 -7.45
N GLY A 391 -3.97 3.99 -8.46
CA GLY A 391 -4.42 2.61 -8.36
C GLY A 391 -4.95 2.10 -9.69
N MET A 392 -5.50 0.89 -9.71
CA MET A 392 -5.96 0.29 -10.96
C MET A 392 -7.27 0.89 -11.49
N ALA A 393 -8.13 1.40 -10.60
CA ALA A 393 -9.51 1.74 -10.93
C ALA A 393 -9.70 3.17 -11.47
N SER A 394 -9.01 4.16 -10.91
CA SER A 394 -9.17 5.59 -11.27
C SER A 394 -7.91 6.16 -11.88
N LYS A 395 -8.11 7.04 -12.86
CA LYS A 395 -7.03 7.84 -13.42
C LYS A 395 -6.70 8.99 -12.48
N LEU A 396 -5.41 9.15 -12.19
CA LEU A 396 -4.93 10.18 -11.28
C LEU A 396 -4.38 11.38 -12.07
N LYS A 397 -4.94 12.57 -11.83
CA LYS A 397 -4.41 13.83 -12.37
C LYS A 397 -3.57 14.55 -11.32
N LEU A 398 -2.33 14.86 -11.69
CA LEU A 398 -1.47 15.72 -10.88
C LEU A 398 -1.60 17.16 -11.37
N GLN A 399 -1.94 18.06 -10.45
CA GLN A 399 -1.91 19.49 -10.72
C GLN A 399 -0.46 20.02 -10.63
N LYS A 400 -0.27 21.29 -10.97
CA LYS A 400 1.05 21.92 -10.88
C LYS A 400 1.51 21.95 -9.43
N ASN A 401 2.76 21.54 -9.16
CA ASN A 401 3.34 21.54 -7.82
C ASN A 401 2.59 20.68 -6.79
N SER A 402 1.84 19.65 -7.22
CA SER A 402 1.13 18.74 -6.31
C SER A 402 2.05 18.00 -5.33
N LEU A 403 3.28 17.71 -5.75
CA LEU A 403 4.29 16.98 -4.98
C LEU A 403 5.29 17.88 -4.25
N LEU A 404 5.04 19.21 -4.26
CA LEU A 404 5.95 20.17 -3.67
C LEU A 404 6.10 19.95 -2.15
N GLY A 405 7.34 19.95 -1.67
CA GLY A 405 7.67 19.94 -0.23
C GLY A 405 8.01 18.57 0.36
N LEU A 406 7.94 17.49 -0.43
CA LEU A 406 8.42 16.15 -0.10
C LEU A 406 9.97 16.08 -0.08
N ARG A 407 10.60 16.80 0.85
CA ARG A 407 12.05 17.02 0.88
C ARG A 407 12.87 15.77 1.18
N GLN A 408 12.33 14.85 1.97
CA GLN A 408 12.99 13.59 2.35
C GLN A 408 12.48 12.38 1.56
N ALA A 409 11.61 12.58 0.58
CA ALA A 409 11.09 11.46 -0.21
C ALA A 409 12.21 10.81 -1.02
N GLU A 410 12.40 9.52 -0.82
CA GLU A 410 13.37 8.67 -1.52
C GLU A 410 12.67 7.77 -2.53
N ILE A 411 11.50 7.24 -2.19
CA ILE A 411 10.72 6.32 -3.02
C ILE A 411 9.36 6.92 -3.33
N LEU A 412 9.08 7.13 -4.61
CA LEU A 412 7.80 7.64 -5.08
C LEU A 412 7.23 6.72 -6.16
N HIS A 413 6.08 6.11 -5.87
CA HIS A 413 5.34 5.28 -6.83
C HIS A 413 4.01 5.94 -7.17
N LEU A 414 3.80 6.17 -8.45
CA LEU A 414 2.61 6.81 -9.00
C LEU A 414 1.97 5.88 -10.04
N TYR A 415 0.74 5.47 -9.80
CA TYR A 415 0.02 4.54 -10.67
C TYR A 415 -1.15 5.21 -11.40
N ASN A 416 -1.39 4.75 -12.63
CA ASN A 416 -2.52 5.15 -13.48
C ASN A 416 -2.65 6.67 -13.66
N LEU A 417 -1.52 7.33 -13.90
CA LEU A 417 -1.46 8.77 -14.16
C LEU A 417 -2.12 9.14 -15.48
N GLU A 418 -2.81 10.28 -15.52
CA GLU A 418 -3.30 10.90 -16.76
C GLU A 418 -2.60 12.25 -16.97
N ILE A 419 -1.39 12.19 -17.53
CA ILE A 419 -0.52 13.36 -17.71
C ILE A 419 0.00 13.35 -19.15
N PRO A 420 -0.63 14.07 -20.10
CA PRO A 420 -0.23 14.03 -21.51
C PRO A 420 1.24 14.42 -21.76
N ILE A 421 1.75 15.39 -21.00
CA ILE A 421 3.12 15.88 -21.10
C ILE A 421 3.72 15.91 -19.69
N LEU A 422 4.82 15.20 -19.49
CA LEU A 422 5.59 15.27 -18.25
C LEU A 422 6.51 16.48 -18.29
N GLU A 423 6.18 17.50 -17.49
CA GLU A 423 6.89 18.77 -17.36
C GLU A 423 7.56 18.87 -15.96
N ARG A 424 8.57 19.74 -15.84
CA ARG A 424 9.36 19.92 -14.61
C ARG A 424 8.54 20.13 -13.34
N PHE A 425 7.48 20.93 -13.40
CA PHE A 425 6.69 21.32 -12.22
C PHE A 425 5.92 20.14 -11.58
N ILE A 426 5.77 19.02 -12.27
CA ILE A 426 5.14 17.81 -11.70
C ILE A 426 6.06 17.16 -10.67
N LEU A 427 7.37 17.14 -10.94
CA LEU A 427 8.39 16.47 -10.13
C LEU A 427 9.24 17.45 -9.30
N GLN A 428 8.83 18.72 -9.27
CA GLN A 428 9.52 19.75 -8.51
C GLN A 428 9.36 19.53 -6.99
N GLY A 429 10.44 19.76 -6.24
CA GLY A 429 10.43 19.67 -4.77
C GLY A 429 10.80 18.30 -4.19
N LEU A 430 11.42 17.43 -4.99
CA LEU A 430 11.84 16.07 -4.64
C LEU A 430 13.38 15.90 -4.63
N PRO A 431 14.15 16.68 -3.84
CA PRO A 431 15.62 16.71 -3.94
C PRO A 431 16.32 15.42 -3.49
N SER A 432 15.67 14.61 -2.65
CA SER A 432 16.25 13.37 -2.08
C SER A 432 15.81 12.11 -2.83
N LEU A 433 15.05 12.26 -3.93
CA LEU A 433 14.44 11.12 -4.60
C LEU A 433 15.47 10.20 -5.24
N THR A 434 15.40 8.91 -4.93
CA THR A 434 16.31 7.88 -5.43
C THR A 434 15.60 6.88 -6.34
N HIS A 435 14.33 6.57 -6.09
CA HIS A 435 13.53 5.64 -6.87
C HIS A 435 12.21 6.30 -7.29
N LEU A 436 12.01 6.41 -8.60
CA LEU A 436 10.79 6.95 -9.19
C LEU A 436 10.16 5.91 -10.09
N LYS A 437 8.92 5.52 -9.76
CA LYS A 437 8.09 4.67 -10.60
C LYS A 437 6.83 5.41 -10.99
N MET A 438 6.63 5.61 -12.29
CA MET A 438 5.41 6.21 -12.83
C MET A 438 4.80 5.25 -13.85
N ARG A 439 3.50 5.00 -13.74
CA ARG A 439 2.72 4.24 -14.73
C ARG A 439 1.48 5.02 -15.12
N GLY A 440 1.03 4.88 -16.37
CA GLY A 440 -0.19 5.54 -16.84
C GLY A 440 -0.15 5.95 -18.31
N ASN A 441 -0.68 7.13 -18.61
CA ASN A 441 -0.72 7.70 -19.95
C ASN A 441 0.08 9.00 -19.98
N ILE A 442 1.38 8.86 -20.25
CA ILE A 442 2.37 9.93 -20.44
C ILE A 442 2.81 9.92 -21.90
N SER A 443 2.08 10.65 -22.76
CA SER A 443 2.34 10.63 -24.20
C SER A 443 3.71 11.21 -24.58
N SER A 444 4.19 12.21 -23.83
CA SER A 444 5.49 12.84 -24.09
C SER A 444 6.20 13.35 -22.84
N ILE A 445 7.53 13.43 -22.90
CA ILE A 445 8.40 13.95 -21.84
C ILE A 445 9.15 15.19 -22.34
N ASP A 446 9.06 16.28 -21.58
CA ASP A 446 9.67 17.56 -21.93
C ASP A 446 11.16 17.65 -21.55
N PHE A 447 11.86 18.67 -22.06
CA PHE A 447 13.33 18.80 -21.97
C PHE A 447 13.88 18.98 -20.55
N ASP A 448 13.09 19.49 -19.60
CA ASP A 448 13.54 19.78 -18.24
C ASP A 448 12.81 18.97 -17.15
N ALA A 449 12.07 17.93 -17.54
CA ALA A 449 11.20 17.15 -16.67
C ALA A 449 11.87 16.60 -15.40
N PHE A 450 13.15 16.24 -15.49
CA PHE A 450 13.89 15.57 -14.40
C PHE A 450 15.08 16.38 -13.84
N VAL A 451 15.20 17.67 -14.19
CA VAL A 451 16.39 18.50 -13.86
C VAL A 451 16.67 18.57 -12.36
N ASP A 452 15.61 18.56 -11.53
CA ASP A 452 15.74 18.70 -10.08
C ASP A 452 16.03 17.35 -9.36
N LEU A 453 16.05 16.22 -10.07
CA LEU A 453 16.21 14.86 -9.51
C LEU A 453 17.66 14.34 -9.57
N ALA A 454 18.62 15.12 -9.08
CA ALA A 454 20.05 14.81 -9.21
C ALA A 454 20.51 13.53 -8.49
N ASN A 455 19.77 13.07 -7.48
CA ASN A 455 20.07 11.88 -6.67
C ASN A 455 19.34 10.61 -7.17
N LEU A 456 18.60 10.71 -8.28
CA LEU A 456 17.82 9.58 -8.77
C LEU A 456 18.74 8.43 -9.21
N LEU A 457 18.45 7.22 -8.74
CA LEU A 457 19.20 5.99 -9.00
C LEU A 457 18.43 5.07 -9.96
N ASP A 458 17.11 4.97 -9.79
CA ASP A 458 16.23 4.13 -10.61
C ASP A 458 15.04 4.95 -11.12
N LEU A 459 14.86 4.94 -12.44
CA LEU A 459 13.76 5.59 -13.14
C LEU A 459 12.96 4.53 -13.91
N ASP A 460 11.78 4.18 -13.40
CA ASP A 460 10.82 3.31 -14.06
C ASP A 460 9.67 4.13 -14.66
N LEU A 461 9.69 4.23 -15.99
CA LEU A 461 8.64 4.83 -16.82
C LEU A 461 8.03 3.77 -17.76
N SER A 462 8.04 2.49 -17.33
CA SER A 462 7.43 1.40 -18.09
C SER A 462 5.91 1.51 -18.13
N HIS A 463 5.29 1.03 -19.20
CA HIS A 463 3.83 1.03 -19.35
C HIS A 463 3.19 2.44 -19.22
N CYS A 464 3.83 3.44 -19.84
CA CYS A 464 3.40 4.83 -19.82
C CYS A 464 2.79 5.33 -21.16
N HIS A 465 2.75 4.50 -22.20
CA HIS A 465 2.32 4.91 -23.55
C HIS A 465 3.14 6.08 -24.15
N ILE A 466 4.41 6.19 -23.76
CA ILE A 466 5.28 7.28 -24.23
C ILE A 466 5.57 7.13 -25.72
N GLN A 467 5.31 8.19 -26.48
CA GLN A 467 5.57 8.25 -27.93
C GLN A 467 6.78 9.12 -28.26
N ARG A 468 6.99 10.22 -27.51
CA ARG A 468 8.03 11.21 -27.79
C ARG A 468 8.76 11.59 -26.51
N ILE A 469 10.09 11.66 -26.60
CA ILE A 469 10.95 12.15 -25.52
C ILE A 469 11.76 13.30 -26.12
N SER A 470 11.89 14.40 -25.39
CA SER A 470 12.79 15.49 -25.80
C SER A 470 14.25 15.06 -25.76
N MET A 471 15.10 15.68 -26.58
CA MET A 471 16.53 15.36 -26.67
C MET A 471 17.27 15.51 -25.33
N ASP A 472 16.88 16.51 -24.53
CA ASP A 472 17.53 16.84 -23.25
C ASP A 472 16.73 16.35 -22.04
N ALA A 473 15.68 15.55 -22.22
CA ALA A 473 14.75 15.17 -21.15
C ALA A 473 15.44 14.57 -19.91
N PHE A 474 16.51 13.79 -20.09
CA PHE A 474 17.29 13.16 -19.01
C PHE A 474 18.48 13.99 -18.52
N TYR A 475 18.51 15.28 -18.85
CA TYR A 475 19.49 16.22 -18.31
C TYR A 475 19.29 16.36 -16.78
N GLY A 476 20.39 16.33 -16.03
CA GLY A 476 20.38 16.40 -14.56
C GLY A 476 20.39 15.04 -13.85
N LEU A 477 20.06 13.94 -14.53
CA LEU A 477 20.09 12.57 -13.98
C LEU A 477 21.53 12.03 -13.87
N GLU A 478 22.38 12.64 -13.06
CA GLU A 478 23.81 12.31 -13.00
C GLU A 478 24.11 10.96 -12.33
N GLN A 479 23.32 10.59 -11.32
CA GLN A 479 23.52 9.37 -10.52
C GLN A 479 22.68 8.18 -10.97
N VAL A 480 21.88 8.34 -12.04
CA VAL A 480 20.94 7.30 -12.48
C VAL A 480 21.71 6.06 -12.93
N LYS A 481 21.34 4.91 -12.37
CA LYS A 481 21.93 3.60 -12.65
C LYS A 481 21.06 2.81 -13.61
N ARG A 482 19.74 2.95 -13.51
CA ARG A 482 18.76 2.22 -14.32
C ARG A 482 17.71 3.17 -14.88
N ILE A 483 17.45 3.05 -16.17
CA ILE A 483 16.33 3.71 -16.85
C ILE A 483 15.51 2.65 -17.57
N ASP A 484 14.25 2.51 -17.16
CA ASP A 484 13.27 1.60 -17.75
C ASP A 484 12.21 2.39 -18.54
N LEU A 485 12.22 2.18 -19.85
CA LEU A 485 11.26 2.72 -20.80
C LEU A 485 10.53 1.58 -21.54
N SER A 486 10.49 0.38 -20.95
CA SER A 486 9.86 -0.78 -21.58
C SER A 486 8.34 -0.62 -21.72
N ASN A 487 7.77 -1.35 -22.68
CA ASN A 487 6.32 -1.40 -22.89
C ASN A 487 5.72 -0.01 -23.12
N ASN A 488 6.36 0.79 -23.97
CA ASN A 488 5.90 2.09 -24.42
C ASN A 488 5.68 2.09 -25.95
N ASP A 489 5.32 3.24 -26.50
CA ASP A 489 5.02 3.41 -27.92
C ASP A 489 6.13 4.16 -28.68
N LEU A 490 7.38 4.06 -28.21
CA LEU A 490 8.51 4.81 -28.78
C LEU A 490 8.85 4.32 -30.19
N GLU A 491 8.83 5.23 -31.17
CA GLU A 491 9.21 4.95 -32.57
C GLU A 491 10.70 5.22 -32.85
N PHE A 492 11.28 6.18 -32.14
CA PHE A 492 12.70 6.53 -32.24
C PHE A 492 13.24 7.03 -30.90
N ILE A 493 14.56 6.94 -30.73
CA ILE A 493 15.28 7.54 -29.60
C ILE A 493 15.97 8.83 -30.09
N PRO A 494 15.76 9.99 -29.45
CA PRO A 494 16.47 11.21 -29.80
C PRO A 494 18.00 11.03 -29.70
N PRO A 495 18.78 11.57 -30.65
CA PRO A 495 20.23 11.65 -30.50
C PRO A 495 20.56 12.43 -29.24
N GLY A 496 21.45 11.93 -28.39
CA GLY A 496 21.88 12.65 -27.18
C GLY A 496 21.00 12.43 -25.94
N LEU A 497 19.88 11.70 -26.03
CA LEU A 497 19.08 11.35 -24.85
C LEU A 497 19.90 10.59 -23.78
N PHE A 498 20.79 9.72 -24.24
CA PHE A 498 21.74 9.00 -23.39
C PHE A 498 23.17 9.39 -23.75
N THR A 499 23.90 9.94 -22.78
CA THR A 499 25.30 10.31 -22.93
C THR A 499 26.10 9.96 -21.69
N ALA A 500 27.29 9.38 -21.86
CA ALA A 500 28.17 9.04 -20.75
C ALA A 500 28.70 10.27 -19.99
N GLN A 501 28.57 11.47 -20.59
CA GLN A 501 28.92 12.73 -19.97
C GLN A 501 27.85 13.21 -18.97
N GLN A 502 26.56 12.98 -19.28
CA GLN A 502 25.45 13.38 -18.43
C GLN A 502 25.10 12.29 -17.41
N GLN A 503 24.75 11.08 -17.86
CA GLN A 503 24.37 9.97 -16.98
C GLN A 503 25.61 9.13 -16.61
N LYS A 504 26.40 9.64 -15.67
CA LYS A 504 27.75 9.12 -15.34
C LYS A 504 27.74 7.71 -14.76
N GLU A 505 26.70 7.39 -14.00
CA GLU A 505 26.54 6.12 -13.29
C GLU A 505 25.64 5.10 -14.01
N LEU A 506 25.22 5.38 -15.25
CA LEU A 506 24.26 4.55 -15.97
C LEU A 506 24.80 3.14 -16.25
N ARG A 507 24.07 2.13 -15.78
CA ARG A 507 24.41 0.70 -15.89
C ARG A 507 23.43 -0.06 -16.78
N GLU A 508 22.15 0.26 -16.71
CA GLU A 508 21.09 -0.47 -17.42
C GLU A 508 20.13 0.47 -18.14
N ILE A 509 19.90 0.19 -19.43
CA ILE A 509 18.89 0.84 -20.27
C ILE A 509 17.92 -0.22 -20.76
N ILE A 510 16.63 -0.05 -20.50
CA ILE A 510 15.60 -1.00 -20.91
C ILE A 510 14.63 -0.31 -21.88
N LEU A 511 14.61 -0.81 -23.12
CA LEU A 511 13.74 -0.34 -24.21
C LEU A 511 12.88 -1.48 -24.76
N THR A 512 12.74 -2.56 -24.00
CA THR A 512 12.01 -3.78 -24.39
C THR A 512 10.56 -3.45 -24.77
N SER A 513 10.02 -4.12 -25.78
CA SER A 513 8.62 -3.99 -26.20
C SER A 513 8.21 -2.53 -26.52
N ASN A 514 8.89 -1.92 -27.48
CA ASN A 514 8.55 -0.61 -28.05
C ASN A 514 8.32 -0.74 -29.59
N LYS A 515 8.19 0.39 -30.28
CA LYS A 515 8.01 0.46 -31.75
C LYS A 515 9.29 0.90 -32.48
N LEU A 516 10.47 0.69 -31.86
CA LEU A 516 11.74 1.14 -32.41
C LEU A 516 12.11 0.34 -33.67
N THR A 517 12.39 1.05 -34.75
CA THR A 517 12.87 0.45 -36.01
C THR A 517 14.39 0.59 -36.17
N SER A 518 14.99 1.63 -35.58
CA SER A 518 16.43 1.89 -35.63
C SER A 518 16.88 2.66 -34.38
N LEU A 519 18.20 2.67 -34.14
CA LEU A 519 18.84 3.51 -33.11
C LEU A 519 19.68 4.60 -33.78
N PRO A 520 19.88 5.76 -33.14
CA PRO A 520 20.78 6.79 -33.64
C PRO A 520 22.19 6.25 -33.93
N LEU A 521 22.82 6.75 -35.00
CA LEU A 521 24.15 6.30 -35.44
C LEU A 521 25.20 6.36 -34.33
N GLU A 522 25.14 7.39 -33.51
CA GLU A 522 26.10 7.66 -32.44
C GLU A 522 25.66 7.08 -31.07
N PHE A 523 24.56 6.32 -31.00
CA PHE A 523 24.01 5.81 -29.74
C PHE A 523 25.07 5.09 -28.89
N PHE A 524 25.70 4.04 -29.41
CA PHE A 524 26.74 3.29 -28.69
C PHE A 524 28.05 4.08 -28.49
N ARG A 525 28.31 5.11 -29.30
CA ARG A 525 29.50 5.95 -29.14
C ARG A 525 29.30 6.96 -28.01
N ASN A 526 28.09 7.51 -27.87
CA ASN A 526 27.74 8.43 -26.79
C ASN A 526 27.80 7.76 -25.41
N LEU A 527 27.61 6.44 -25.35
CA LEU A 527 27.77 5.63 -24.14
C LEU A 527 29.24 5.30 -23.80
N ARG A 528 30.22 5.78 -24.59
CA ARG A 528 31.65 5.56 -24.31
C ARG A 528 32.24 6.79 -23.66
N LEU A 529 33.00 6.56 -22.59
CA LEU A 529 33.84 7.57 -21.98
C LEU A 529 35.03 7.94 -22.88
N PRO A 530 35.68 9.10 -22.64
CA PRO A 530 36.86 9.54 -23.39
C PRO A 530 38.02 8.53 -23.38
N ASN A 531 38.14 7.73 -22.31
CA ASN A 531 39.11 6.64 -22.17
C ASN A 531 38.73 5.35 -22.93
N LYS A 532 37.65 5.39 -23.71
CA LYS A 532 37.03 4.26 -24.45
C LYS A 532 36.43 3.15 -23.57
N GLN A 533 36.26 3.38 -22.27
CA GLN A 533 35.51 2.47 -21.39
C GLN A 533 34.00 2.78 -21.47
N THR A 534 33.16 1.79 -21.18
CA THR A 534 31.70 1.93 -21.10
C THR A 534 31.26 1.40 -19.75
N HIS A 535 30.60 2.23 -18.94
CA HIS A 535 30.03 1.81 -17.65
C HIS A 535 28.69 1.09 -17.80
N VAL A 536 27.96 1.36 -18.88
CA VAL A 536 26.72 0.64 -19.21
C VAL A 536 27.03 -0.85 -19.35
N GLN A 537 26.29 -1.66 -18.61
CA GLN A 537 26.50 -3.09 -18.50
C GLN A 537 25.48 -3.89 -19.33
N ASN A 538 24.27 -3.35 -19.47
CA ASN A 538 23.16 -4.03 -20.12
C ASN A 538 22.24 -3.04 -20.86
N ILE A 539 21.86 -3.37 -22.09
CA ILE A 539 20.90 -2.63 -22.91
C ILE A 539 19.90 -3.65 -23.43
N ARG A 540 18.62 -3.52 -23.04
CA ARG A 540 17.55 -4.43 -23.45
C ARG A 540 16.76 -3.82 -24.61
N LEU A 541 16.81 -4.48 -25.78
CA LEU A 541 16.28 -4.02 -27.08
C LEU A 541 15.28 -5.01 -27.70
N ASP A 542 14.89 -6.04 -26.96
CA ASP A 542 13.97 -7.07 -27.43
C ASP A 542 12.54 -6.56 -27.59
N GLY A 543 11.70 -7.31 -28.31
CA GLY A 543 10.31 -6.93 -28.55
C GLY A 543 10.09 -5.69 -29.44
N ASN A 544 11.09 -5.27 -30.22
CA ASN A 544 11.01 -4.12 -31.12
C ASN A 544 11.06 -4.52 -32.62
N PRO A 545 10.37 -3.79 -33.52
CA PRO A 545 10.31 -4.08 -34.94
C PRO A 545 11.55 -3.59 -35.72
N TRP A 546 12.72 -4.11 -35.40
CA TRP A 546 13.99 -3.63 -35.97
C TRP A 546 14.11 -3.76 -37.50
N ASP A 547 14.49 -2.66 -38.15
CA ASP A 547 14.89 -2.65 -39.56
C ASP A 547 16.38 -2.93 -39.69
N CYS A 548 16.69 -4.17 -40.07
CA CYS A 548 18.04 -4.68 -40.10
C CYS A 548 18.81 -4.16 -41.30
N THR A 549 19.73 -3.23 -41.02
CA THR A 549 20.65 -2.62 -41.98
C THR A 549 22.09 -2.77 -41.54
N CYS A 550 23.03 -2.40 -42.42
CA CYS A 550 24.47 -2.47 -42.12
C CYS A 550 24.95 -1.48 -41.07
N VAL A 551 24.11 -0.51 -40.68
CA VAL A 551 24.41 0.41 -39.57
C VAL A 551 24.57 -0.36 -38.25
N MET A 552 23.86 -1.49 -38.08
CA MET A 552 23.90 -2.30 -36.86
C MET A 552 25.25 -2.97 -36.58
N VAL A 553 26.24 -2.87 -37.50
CA VAL A 553 27.64 -3.26 -37.23
C VAL A 553 28.23 -2.47 -36.05
N SER A 554 27.71 -1.27 -35.76
CA SER A 554 28.14 -0.47 -34.60
C SER A 554 27.63 -1.02 -33.25
N TRP A 555 26.64 -1.92 -33.26
CA TRP A 555 26.03 -2.46 -32.04
C TRP A 555 26.99 -3.41 -31.32
N ASN A 556 27.06 -3.28 -30.00
CA ASN A 556 27.93 -4.12 -29.19
C ASN A 556 27.18 -5.35 -28.65
N PRO A 557 27.50 -6.58 -29.10
CA PRO A 557 26.81 -7.81 -28.66
C PRO A 557 27.05 -8.16 -27.18
N ASN A 558 28.05 -7.57 -26.52
CA ASN A 558 28.29 -7.81 -25.09
C ASN A 558 27.42 -6.91 -24.20
N LEU A 559 26.87 -5.82 -24.76
CA LEU A 559 26.01 -4.88 -24.07
C LEU A 559 24.52 -5.13 -24.34
N VAL A 560 24.19 -5.54 -25.55
CA VAL A 560 22.80 -5.77 -25.98
C VAL A 560 22.34 -7.17 -25.59
N ASN A 561 21.31 -7.27 -24.74
CA ASN A 561 20.61 -8.50 -24.34
C ASN A 561 21.56 -9.69 -24.10
N ARG A 562 22.17 -9.76 -22.91
CA ARG A 562 23.14 -10.82 -22.54
C ARG A 562 22.56 -12.24 -22.68
N ASN A 563 21.25 -12.42 -22.52
CA ASN A 563 20.57 -13.69 -22.74
C ASN A 563 20.22 -13.86 -24.23
N LYS A 564 20.56 -15.03 -24.81
CA LYS A 564 20.27 -15.37 -26.21
C LYS A 564 18.77 -15.53 -26.50
N GLU A 565 17.97 -15.93 -25.52
CA GLU A 565 16.52 -16.12 -25.68
C GLU A 565 15.80 -14.79 -25.92
N THR A 566 16.28 -13.73 -25.28
CA THR A 566 15.77 -12.37 -25.43
C THR A 566 16.62 -11.55 -26.42
N ALA A 567 17.29 -12.17 -27.40
CA ALA A 567 18.06 -11.40 -28.38
C ALA A 567 17.12 -10.59 -29.31
N PRO A 568 17.50 -9.35 -29.70
CA PRO A 568 16.71 -8.57 -30.64
C PRO A 568 16.68 -9.22 -32.03
N ARG A 569 15.53 -9.12 -32.71
CA ARG A 569 15.25 -9.80 -33.98
C ARG A 569 14.87 -8.80 -35.06
N CYS A 570 15.23 -9.12 -36.30
CA CYS A 570 14.86 -8.33 -37.47
C CYS A 570 13.37 -8.48 -37.78
N SER A 571 12.69 -7.36 -38.04
CA SER A 571 11.35 -7.31 -38.63
C SER A 571 11.45 -7.11 -40.14
N THR A 572 12.27 -6.15 -40.57
CA THR A 572 12.59 -5.89 -41.97
C THR A 572 14.10 -6.03 -42.23
N PRO A 573 14.52 -6.31 -43.47
CA PRO A 573 13.70 -6.71 -44.63
C PRO A 573 13.09 -8.11 -44.46
N LYS A 574 11.99 -8.41 -45.18
CA LYS A 574 11.25 -9.69 -45.07
C LYS A 574 12.12 -10.96 -45.14
N ARG A 575 13.23 -10.92 -45.89
CA ARG A 575 14.18 -12.03 -46.02
C ARG A 575 14.85 -12.41 -44.69
N LEU A 576 14.98 -11.46 -43.77
CA LEU A 576 15.62 -11.63 -42.46
C LEU A 576 14.60 -11.63 -41.32
N GLN A 577 13.31 -11.66 -41.62
CA GLN A 577 12.27 -11.61 -40.60
C GLN A 577 12.47 -12.72 -39.55
N ASN A 578 12.39 -12.36 -38.26
CA ASN A 578 12.62 -13.20 -37.08
C ASN A 578 14.07 -13.69 -36.87
N TRP A 579 15.02 -13.32 -37.74
CA TRP A 579 16.43 -13.62 -37.51
C TRP A 579 16.97 -12.73 -36.38
N GLY A 580 17.75 -13.31 -35.47
CA GLY A 580 18.49 -12.52 -34.48
C GLY A 580 19.47 -11.58 -35.16
N ILE A 581 19.53 -10.31 -34.74
CA ILE A 581 20.32 -9.26 -35.42
C ILE A 581 21.80 -9.68 -35.56
N PHE A 582 22.41 -10.13 -34.48
CA PHE A 582 23.81 -10.56 -34.49
C PHE A 582 24.06 -11.83 -35.32
N TYR A 583 23.04 -12.67 -35.50
CA TYR A 583 23.10 -13.82 -36.39
C TYR A 583 23.07 -13.38 -37.86
N ALA A 584 22.18 -12.44 -38.21
CA ALA A 584 22.09 -11.86 -39.55
C ALA A 584 23.39 -11.16 -39.98
N LEU A 585 24.06 -10.44 -39.07
CA LEU A 585 25.36 -9.82 -39.31
C LEU A 585 26.50 -10.83 -39.53
N ARG A 586 26.56 -11.91 -38.73
CA ARG A 586 27.67 -12.89 -38.79
C ARG A 586 27.57 -13.86 -39.97
N LYS A 587 26.37 -14.32 -40.31
CA LYS A 587 26.14 -15.36 -41.32
C LYS A 587 25.95 -14.81 -42.75
N GLY A 588 26.24 -13.54 -42.98
CA GLY A 588 26.10 -12.91 -44.30
C GLY A 588 24.64 -12.63 -44.71
N GLY A 589 23.71 -12.64 -43.74
CA GLY A 589 22.34 -12.16 -43.95
C GLY A 589 22.30 -10.67 -44.31
N LEU A 590 23.27 -9.90 -43.83
CA LEU A 590 23.52 -8.53 -44.25
C LEU A 590 24.89 -8.46 -44.95
N GLN A 591 24.91 -8.14 -46.24
CA GLN A 591 26.15 -7.99 -47.02
C GLN A 591 26.76 -6.61 -46.79
N CYS A 592 27.35 -6.41 -45.62
CA CYS A 592 27.96 -5.13 -45.27
C CYS A 592 29.38 -5.05 -45.82
N ARG A 593 29.64 -4.11 -46.73
CA ARG A 593 31.01 -3.79 -47.17
C ARG A 593 31.78 -3.27 -45.95
N SER A 594 32.83 -3.99 -45.54
CA SER A 594 33.73 -3.50 -44.49
C SER A 594 34.36 -2.18 -44.96
N PRO A 595 34.43 -1.13 -44.11
CA PRO A 595 35.20 0.05 -44.45
C PRO A 595 36.66 -0.40 -44.56
N LYS A 596 37.14 -0.55 -45.80
CA LYS A 596 38.55 -0.83 -46.07
C LYS A 596 39.35 0.27 -45.38
N LYS A 597 40.18 -0.10 -44.41
CA LYS A 597 41.26 0.74 -43.89
C LYS A 597 42.16 1.11 -45.08
N ARG A 598 41.85 2.21 -45.79
CA ARG A 598 42.80 2.83 -46.70
C ARG A 598 43.91 3.37 -45.82
N TYR A 599 45.00 2.60 -45.72
CA TYR A 599 46.29 3.16 -45.37
C TYR A 599 46.61 4.25 -46.39
N LEU A 600 46.33 5.50 -46.02
CA LEU A 600 46.81 6.67 -46.76
C LEU A 600 48.33 6.70 -46.58
N ARG A 601 49.04 6.07 -47.53
CA ARG A 601 50.42 6.45 -47.83
C ARG A 601 50.39 7.93 -48.21
N LYS A 602 51.18 8.73 -47.49
CA LYS A 602 51.51 10.12 -47.80
C LYS A 602 51.85 10.26 -49.30
N SER A 603 51.02 10.97 -50.04
CA SER A 603 51.49 11.78 -51.16
C SER A 603 50.53 12.93 -51.40
N LEU A 604 51.11 14.13 -51.38
CA LEU A 604 50.49 15.40 -51.73
C LEU A 604 49.65 15.34 -53.03
N LYS A 605 48.41 15.81 -52.97
CA LYS A 605 47.90 16.96 -53.77
C LYS A 605 46.38 17.09 -53.63
N THR A 606 45.98 18.34 -53.48
CA THR A 606 44.66 18.95 -53.64
C THR A 606 43.79 18.34 -54.76
N ARG A 607 42.52 18.02 -54.44
CA ARG A 607 41.34 18.55 -55.14
C ARG A 607 40.05 18.09 -54.47
N SER A 608 39.17 19.06 -54.22
CA SER A 608 37.73 18.92 -54.05
C SER A 608 37.11 18.15 -55.22
N PHE A 609 36.17 17.24 -54.95
CA PHE A 609 34.92 17.07 -55.72
C PHE A 609 33.99 16.15 -54.93
N GLU A 610 32.73 16.61 -54.83
CA GLU A 610 31.54 15.81 -54.55
C GLU A 610 31.47 14.61 -55.50
N GLU A 611 30.97 13.46 -55.04
CA GLU A 611 30.21 12.52 -55.87
C GLU A 611 29.66 11.36 -55.02
N ASP A 612 28.33 11.33 -54.95
CA ASP A 612 27.44 10.23 -55.27
C ASP A 612 27.55 8.90 -54.51
N ASN A 613 26.53 8.72 -53.66
CA ASN A 613 26.04 7.44 -53.19
C ASN A 613 25.35 6.70 -54.35
N ASP A 614 26.12 5.90 -55.08
CA ASP A 614 25.54 4.88 -55.96
C ASP A 614 25.51 3.50 -55.28
N ILE A 615 24.28 3.01 -55.17
CA ILE A 615 23.90 1.71 -54.61
C ILE A 615 24.22 0.64 -55.66
N SER A 616 25.03 -0.35 -55.29
CA SER A 616 25.07 -1.67 -55.95
C SER A 616 25.29 -2.79 -54.94
#